data_AF-A0A939ZQN5-F1
#
_entry.id   AF-A0A939ZQN5-F1
#
_cell.length_a   1.000
_cell.length_b   1.000
_cell.length_c   1.000
_cell.angle_alpha   90.00
_cell.angle_beta   90.00
_cell.angle_gamma   90.00
#
_symmetry.space_group_name_H-M   'P 1'
#
loop_
_entity.id
_entity.type
_entity.pdbx_description
1 polymer ?
#
loop_
_entity_poly.entity_id
_entity_poly.type
_entity_poly.pdbx_seq_one_letter_code
_entity_poly.pdbx_strand_id
1 'polypeptide(L)'
;ANAVVMVEHIQTLGEQIAVYSPVKQGENLVKRGEELEAGDLIACRGDLVTPLLVGVLASVGIDHVAVYRPIRVAVISTGDELVGVDEEVTPGKIRDVNTSLLTAVAKASGYQVVSTARIPDDEALFLSILQEALDQADWVFVSGGSSIGAKDLTEKVLSRGEILLHGLALKPGKPTIIAAFGDKTVYGLPGNPFAALCVFRVMIDEVVKSARGQAVPTLRAYAKTNFPSTPGRATIVPVSVEWAGDRYLATPLFLKSAHLYTAMRANGYVLLPEQAEGVYQGELLTVYPLEGGFV
;
A
#
# COMPACT_ATOMS: atom_id res chain seq x y z
N ALA A 1 -36.25 -34.63 16.36
CA ALA A 1 -36.93 -33.45 16.92
C ALA A 1 -37.14 -32.43 15.80
N ASN A 2 -38.19 -31.60 15.87
CA ASN A 2 -38.52 -30.58 14.87
C ASN A 2 -38.51 -29.13 15.42
N ALA A 3 -38.12 -28.96 16.69
CA ALA A 3 -37.82 -27.69 17.34
C ALA A 3 -36.99 -27.96 18.61
N VAL A 4 -36.34 -26.93 19.16
CA VAL A 4 -35.64 -26.95 20.46
C VAL A 4 -36.19 -25.81 21.33
N VAL A 5 -36.40 -26.07 22.61
CA VAL A 5 -36.88 -25.07 23.57
C VAL A 5 -35.69 -24.60 24.41
N MET A 6 -35.54 -23.28 24.54
CA MET A 6 -34.51 -22.71 25.43
C MET A 6 -34.82 -23.07 26.89
N VAL A 7 -33.78 -23.32 27.69
CA VAL A 7 -33.91 -23.79 29.08
C VAL A 7 -34.64 -22.78 29.97
N GLU A 8 -34.57 -21.50 29.61
CA GLU A 8 -35.23 -20.38 30.28
C GLU A 8 -36.76 -20.42 30.16
N HIS A 9 -37.30 -21.18 29.19
CA HIS A 9 -38.75 -21.31 28.95
C HIS A 9 -39.35 -22.62 29.48
N ILE A 10 -38.59 -23.36 30.26
CA ILE A 10 -39.03 -24.63 30.84
C ILE A 10 -38.86 -24.65 32.36
N GLN A 11 -39.65 -25.50 33.03
CA GLN A 11 -39.45 -25.83 34.44
C GLN A 11 -39.51 -27.33 34.64
N THR A 12 -38.53 -27.85 35.39
CA THR A 12 -38.51 -29.25 35.81
C THR A 12 -39.51 -29.47 36.93
N LEU A 13 -40.40 -30.45 36.77
CA LEU A 13 -41.41 -30.88 37.72
C LEU A 13 -41.22 -32.38 37.98
N GLY A 14 -40.35 -32.74 38.91
CA GLY A 14 -39.97 -34.13 39.16
C GLY A 14 -39.31 -34.76 37.93
N GLU A 15 -39.95 -35.79 37.35
CA GLU A 15 -39.49 -36.46 36.12
C GLU A 15 -40.05 -35.83 34.83
N GLN A 16 -40.83 -34.75 34.93
CA GLN A 16 -41.44 -34.07 33.79
C GLN A 16 -40.86 -32.67 33.57
N ILE A 17 -41.06 -32.13 32.37
CA ILE A 17 -40.71 -30.75 32.01
C ILE A 17 -41.98 -30.04 31.56
N ALA A 18 -42.30 -28.92 32.22
CA ALA A 18 -43.33 -27.99 31.78
C ALA A 18 -42.72 -26.95 30.82
N VAL A 19 -43.36 -26.75 29.66
CA VAL A 19 -42.96 -25.73 28.67
C VAL A 19 -43.97 -24.59 28.72
N TYR A 20 -43.51 -23.37 29.02
CA TYR A 20 -44.39 -22.22 29.28
C TYR A 20 -44.66 -21.32 28.08
N SER A 21 -44.10 -21.65 26.93
CA SER A 21 -44.24 -20.85 25.72
C SER A 21 -44.50 -21.74 24.50
N PRO A 22 -45.38 -21.33 23.56
CA PRO A 22 -45.62 -22.09 22.34
C PRO A 22 -44.33 -22.13 21.51
N VAL A 23 -44.00 -23.33 20.99
CA VAL A 23 -42.78 -23.58 20.21
C VAL A 23 -43.17 -23.84 18.78
N LYS A 24 -42.58 -23.09 17.84
CA LYS A 24 -42.85 -23.28 16.40
C LYS A 24 -41.99 -24.40 15.82
N GLN A 25 -42.50 -25.04 14.78
CA GLN A 25 -41.68 -25.95 13.98
C GLN A 25 -40.50 -25.19 13.38
N GLY A 26 -39.29 -25.74 13.53
CA GLY A 26 -38.04 -25.15 13.07
C GLY A 26 -37.37 -24.22 14.08
N GLU A 27 -38.03 -23.92 15.20
CA GLU A 27 -37.49 -23.00 16.20
C GLU A 27 -36.23 -23.56 16.87
N ASN A 28 -35.20 -22.72 16.96
CA ASN A 28 -33.89 -23.05 17.55
C ASN A 28 -33.21 -24.30 16.95
N LEU A 29 -33.48 -24.60 15.68
CA LEU A 29 -32.75 -25.62 14.91
C LEU A 29 -31.73 -24.97 13.99
N VAL A 30 -30.52 -25.52 13.95
CA VAL A 30 -29.52 -25.23 12.91
C VAL A 30 -29.59 -26.36 11.88
N LYS A 31 -29.89 -26.01 10.63
CA LYS A 31 -30.03 -26.98 9.54
C LYS A 31 -28.66 -27.29 8.92
N ARG A 32 -28.54 -28.49 8.37
CA ARG A 32 -27.39 -28.85 7.53
C ARG A 32 -27.37 -27.91 6.32
N GLY A 33 -26.22 -27.30 6.06
CA GLY A 33 -26.05 -26.40 4.92
C GLY A 33 -26.69 -25.02 5.10
N GLU A 34 -27.12 -24.65 6.32
CA GLU A 34 -27.78 -23.35 6.54
C GLU A 34 -26.85 -22.15 6.28
N GLU A 35 -25.55 -22.33 6.51
CA GLU A 35 -24.53 -21.29 6.26
C GLU A 35 -23.74 -21.54 4.97
N LEU A 36 -23.28 -22.78 4.75
CA LEU A 36 -22.49 -23.18 3.58
C LEU A 36 -22.84 -24.61 3.15
N GLU A 37 -22.98 -24.80 1.84
CA GLU A 37 -23.15 -26.11 1.21
C GLU A 37 -21.85 -26.60 0.59
N ALA A 38 -21.78 -27.92 0.36
CA ALA A 38 -20.63 -28.52 -0.31
C ALA A 38 -20.57 -28.04 -1.76
N GLY A 39 -19.46 -27.38 -2.12
CA GLY A 39 -19.26 -26.81 -3.45
C GLY A 39 -19.39 -25.29 -3.48
N ASP A 40 -19.79 -24.65 -2.38
CA ASP A 40 -19.83 -23.20 -2.29
C ASP A 40 -18.43 -22.57 -2.40
N LEU A 41 -18.38 -21.40 -3.03
CA LEU A 41 -17.16 -20.62 -3.19
C LEU A 41 -16.89 -19.80 -1.92
N ILE A 42 -15.86 -20.17 -1.17
CA ILE A 42 -15.46 -19.46 0.06
C ILE A 42 -14.63 -18.20 -0.25
N ALA A 43 -13.71 -18.28 -1.21
CA ALA A 43 -12.83 -17.18 -1.60
C ALA A 43 -12.35 -17.33 -3.05
N CYS A 44 -12.09 -16.20 -3.70
CA CYS A 44 -11.53 -16.09 -5.04
C CYS A 44 -10.01 -15.96 -5.01
N ARG A 45 -9.36 -16.34 -6.12
CA ARG A 45 -7.96 -16.00 -6.35
C ARG A 45 -7.80 -14.48 -6.34
N GLY A 46 -6.91 -13.98 -5.48
CA GLY A 46 -6.66 -12.55 -5.32
C GLY A 46 -7.19 -12.01 -4.00
N ASP A 47 -8.16 -12.68 -3.38
CA ASP A 47 -8.70 -12.26 -2.09
C ASP A 47 -7.62 -12.23 -1.01
N LEU A 48 -7.71 -11.22 -0.16
CA LEU A 48 -6.83 -11.10 0.99
C LEU A 48 -7.24 -12.12 2.05
N VAL A 49 -6.27 -12.85 2.59
CA VAL A 49 -6.48 -13.76 3.73
C VAL A 49 -6.71 -12.93 5.00
N THR A 50 -7.98 -12.64 5.29
CA THR A 50 -8.40 -11.89 6.48
C THR A 50 -8.63 -12.82 7.68
N PRO A 51 -8.66 -12.31 8.93
CA PRO A 51 -8.96 -13.12 10.11
C PRO A 51 -10.30 -13.89 10.01
N LEU A 52 -11.33 -13.29 9.40
CA LEU A 52 -12.61 -13.95 9.18
C LEU A 52 -12.50 -15.09 8.16
N LEU A 53 -11.76 -14.87 7.05
CA LEU A 53 -11.52 -15.92 6.07
C LEU A 53 -10.76 -17.10 6.70
N VAL A 54 -9.78 -16.84 7.58
CA VAL A 54 -9.10 -17.90 8.33
C VAL A 54 -10.09 -18.69 9.20
N GLY A 55 -11.03 -18.01 9.87
CA GLY A 55 -12.07 -18.66 10.67
C GLY A 55 -13.00 -19.55 9.84
N VAL A 56 -13.44 -19.06 8.67
CA VAL A 56 -14.30 -19.83 7.76
C VAL A 56 -13.56 -21.04 7.19
N LEU A 57 -12.30 -20.88 6.76
CA LEU A 57 -11.48 -22.00 6.29
C LEU A 57 -11.34 -23.08 7.37
N ALA A 58 -11.06 -22.67 8.61
CA ALA A 58 -10.95 -23.58 9.74
C ALA A 58 -12.28 -24.29 10.06
N SER A 59 -13.42 -23.60 9.99
CA SER A 59 -14.74 -24.19 10.29
C SER A 59 -15.14 -25.29 9.32
N VAL A 60 -14.63 -25.24 8.08
CA VAL A 60 -14.85 -26.28 7.05
C VAL A 60 -13.69 -27.29 6.96
N GLY A 61 -12.69 -27.21 7.85
CA GLY A 61 -11.57 -28.15 7.92
C GLY A 61 -10.48 -27.94 6.88
N ILE A 62 -10.35 -26.73 6.32
CA ILE A 62 -9.25 -26.35 5.44
C ILE A 62 -8.14 -25.71 6.30
N ASP A 63 -7.00 -26.40 6.40
CA ASP A 63 -5.85 -25.98 7.21
C ASP A 63 -4.71 -25.33 6.39
N HIS A 64 -4.70 -25.51 5.05
CA HIS A 64 -3.73 -24.92 4.14
C HIS A 64 -4.41 -24.33 2.90
N VAL A 65 -3.91 -23.18 2.44
CA VAL A 65 -4.32 -22.54 1.19
C VAL A 65 -3.10 -22.05 0.40
N ALA A 66 -3.19 -22.12 -0.92
CA ALA A 66 -2.16 -21.56 -1.79
C ALA A 66 -2.24 -20.03 -1.81
N VAL A 67 -1.12 -19.37 -1.53
CA VAL A 67 -1.01 -17.90 -1.54
C VAL A 67 0.12 -17.44 -2.44
N TYR A 68 0.07 -16.18 -2.87
CA TYR A 68 1.23 -15.56 -3.50
C TYR A 68 2.36 -15.43 -2.48
N ARG A 69 3.56 -15.86 -2.86
CA ARG A 69 4.76 -15.59 -2.05
C ARG A 69 4.95 -14.07 -1.91
N PRO A 70 5.49 -13.59 -0.78
CA PRO A 70 5.88 -12.19 -0.66
C PRO A 70 6.96 -11.86 -1.69
N ILE A 71 6.90 -10.63 -2.21
CA ILE A 71 7.95 -10.09 -3.06
C ILE A 71 9.10 -9.67 -2.15
N ARG A 72 10.31 -10.14 -2.44
CA ARG A 72 11.52 -9.80 -1.69
C ARG A 72 12.08 -8.49 -2.22
N VAL A 73 12.33 -7.53 -1.33
CA VAL A 73 12.76 -6.18 -1.67
C VAL A 73 14.04 -5.82 -0.94
N ALA A 74 15.01 -5.25 -1.65
CA ALA A 74 16.15 -4.56 -1.05
C ALA A 74 15.99 -3.04 -1.21
N VAL A 75 16.52 -2.27 -0.26
CA VAL A 75 16.49 -0.79 -0.33
C VAL A 75 17.92 -0.25 -0.27
N ILE A 76 18.30 0.55 -1.26
CA ILE A 76 19.60 1.19 -1.35
C ILE A 76 19.39 2.71 -1.35
N SER A 77 20.10 3.43 -0.49
CA SER A 77 20.20 4.88 -0.57
C SER A 77 21.62 5.29 -0.96
N THR A 78 21.74 6.28 -1.84
CA THR A 78 23.05 6.85 -2.24
C THR A 78 23.05 8.35 -2.05
N GLY A 79 24.13 8.86 -1.47
CA GLY A 79 24.32 10.29 -1.31
C GLY A 79 25.38 10.58 -0.26
N ASP A 80 26.37 11.38 -0.63
CA ASP A 80 27.41 11.82 0.30
C ASP A 80 26.84 12.67 1.43
N GLU A 81 25.65 13.26 1.27
CA GLU A 81 24.98 14.00 2.34
C GLU A 81 24.34 13.10 3.40
N LEU A 82 24.15 11.81 3.13
CA LEU A 82 23.29 10.96 3.96
C LEU A 82 24.02 10.43 5.21
N VAL A 83 23.36 10.53 6.36
CA VAL A 83 23.75 9.91 7.63
C VAL A 83 22.63 9.06 8.21
N GLY A 84 22.96 8.20 9.15
CA GLY A 84 22.01 7.32 9.84
C GLY A 84 21.03 8.08 10.71
N VAL A 85 19.98 7.37 11.14
CA VAL A 85 18.95 7.94 12.01
C VAL A 85 19.53 8.31 13.38
N ASP A 86 20.44 7.47 13.87
CA ASP A 86 21.16 7.53 15.15
C ASP A 86 22.46 8.34 15.10
N GLU A 87 22.92 8.71 13.90
CA GLU A 87 24.15 9.48 13.71
C GLU A 87 23.94 10.99 13.95
N GLU A 88 24.99 11.67 14.39
CA GLU A 88 25.01 13.12 14.56
C GLU A 88 24.97 13.82 13.18
N VAL A 89 24.10 14.82 13.05
CA VAL A 89 23.96 15.58 11.81
C VAL A 89 24.96 16.73 11.82
N THR A 90 26.02 16.60 11.03
CA THR A 90 27.02 17.65 10.82
C THR A 90 26.62 18.59 9.67
N PRO A 91 27.22 19.79 9.54
CA PRO A 91 26.89 20.72 8.46
C PRO A 91 27.00 20.07 7.07
N GLY A 92 25.94 20.19 6.27
CA GLY A 92 25.86 19.59 4.93
C GLY A 92 25.39 18.13 4.91
N LYS A 93 25.15 17.51 6.07
CA LYS A 93 24.55 16.18 6.17
C LYS A 93 23.06 16.24 6.47
N ILE A 94 22.33 15.22 6.03
CA ILE A 94 20.91 15.00 6.33
C ILE A 94 20.66 13.52 6.64
N ARG A 95 19.62 13.22 7.40
CA ARG A 95 19.27 11.82 7.71
C ARG A 95 18.70 11.12 6.48
N ASP A 96 19.06 9.85 6.33
CA ASP A 96 18.44 8.96 5.35
C ASP A 96 17.02 8.57 5.76
N VAL A 97 16.08 9.43 5.36
CA VAL A 97 14.65 9.22 5.59
C VAL A 97 14.02 8.25 4.58
N ASN A 98 14.59 8.12 3.38
CA ASN A 98 13.99 7.33 2.30
C ASN A 98 14.16 5.83 2.56
N THR A 99 15.30 5.39 3.05
CA THR A 99 15.47 3.98 3.45
C THR A 99 14.45 3.58 4.51
N SER A 100 14.24 4.44 5.51
CA SER A 100 13.26 4.20 6.58
C SER A 100 11.83 4.16 6.04
N LEU A 101 11.45 5.15 5.24
CA LEU A 101 10.11 5.26 4.64
C LEU A 101 9.80 4.10 3.69
N LEU A 102 10.71 3.80 2.75
CA LEU A 102 10.53 2.74 1.76
C LEU A 102 10.49 1.36 2.42
N THR A 103 11.31 1.14 3.45
CA THR A 103 11.27 -0.10 4.25
C THR A 103 9.93 -0.26 4.95
N ALA A 104 9.43 0.80 5.59
CA ALA A 104 8.17 0.76 6.33
C ALA A 104 6.98 0.54 5.38
N VAL A 105 6.90 1.29 4.28
CA VAL A 105 5.79 1.19 3.33
C VAL A 105 5.80 -0.14 2.58
N ALA A 106 6.97 -0.71 2.27
CA ALA A 106 7.09 -2.03 1.66
C ALA A 106 6.55 -3.12 2.61
N LYS A 107 6.98 -3.11 3.87
CA LYS A 107 6.48 -4.05 4.89
C LYS A 107 4.96 -3.92 5.10
N ALA A 108 4.46 -2.69 5.21
CA ALA A 108 3.03 -2.41 5.35
C ALA A 108 2.21 -2.89 4.13
N SER A 109 2.84 -3.02 2.96
CA SER A 109 2.20 -3.49 1.73
C SER A 109 2.37 -5.02 1.52
N GLY A 110 2.88 -5.73 2.53
CA GLY A 110 3.05 -7.20 2.49
C GLY A 110 4.29 -7.67 1.72
N TYR A 111 5.24 -6.77 1.45
CA TYR A 111 6.54 -7.14 0.87
C TYR A 111 7.55 -7.52 1.96
N GLN A 112 8.48 -8.40 1.61
CA GLN A 112 9.54 -8.84 2.50
C GLN A 112 10.82 -8.03 2.23
N VAL A 113 11.14 -7.10 3.13
CA VAL A 113 12.42 -6.37 3.04
C VAL A 113 13.56 -7.27 3.51
N VAL A 114 14.49 -7.61 2.62
CA VAL A 114 15.58 -8.57 2.87
C VAL A 114 16.90 -7.89 3.23
N SER A 115 17.14 -6.69 2.73
CA SER A 115 18.37 -5.93 3.01
C SER A 115 18.16 -4.43 2.82
N THR A 116 18.98 -3.66 3.52
CA THR A 116 19.06 -2.21 3.37
C THR A 116 20.52 -1.80 3.34
N ALA A 117 20.89 -0.89 2.45
CA ALA A 117 22.25 -0.36 2.36
C ALA A 117 22.21 1.16 2.14
N ARG A 118 23.15 1.87 2.78
CA ARG A 118 23.43 3.28 2.51
C ARG A 118 24.86 3.37 2.00
N ILE A 119 25.04 4.00 0.86
CA ILE A 119 26.33 4.11 0.19
C ILE A 119 26.66 5.58 -0.14
N PRO A 120 27.95 5.94 -0.17
CA PRO A 120 28.39 7.21 -0.75
C PRO A 120 28.16 7.23 -2.27
N ASP A 121 28.35 8.40 -2.90
CA ASP A 121 28.26 8.56 -4.36
C ASP A 121 29.50 7.97 -5.07
N ASP A 122 29.66 6.65 -4.99
CA ASP A 122 30.72 5.86 -5.62
C ASP A 122 30.13 4.79 -6.54
N GLU A 123 30.47 4.85 -7.83
CA GLU A 123 29.92 3.93 -8.84
C GLU A 123 30.30 2.48 -8.62
N ALA A 124 31.56 2.21 -8.26
CA ALA A 124 32.05 0.85 -8.12
C ALA A 124 31.39 0.16 -6.91
N LEU A 125 31.29 0.89 -5.80
CA LEU A 125 30.60 0.42 -4.60
C LEU A 125 29.10 0.27 -4.82
N PHE A 126 28.46 1.19 -5.55
CA PHE A 126 27.05 1.05 -5.88
C PHE A 126 26.82 -0.23 -6.70
N LEU A 127 27.62 -0.49 -7.72
CA LEU A 127 27.49 -1.71 -8.52
C LEU A 127 27.67 -2.99 -7.71
N SER A 128 28.66 -3.03 -6.81
CA SER A 128 28.87 -4.21 -5.96
C SER A 128 27.69 -4.44 -5.02
N ILE A 129 27.20 -3.40 -4.35
CA ILE A 129 26.07 -3.49 -3.43
C ILE A 129 24.76 -3.79 -4.17
N LEU A 130 24.57 -3.25 -5.37
CA LEU A 130 23.43 -3.57 -6.21
C LEU A 130 23.42 -5.05 -6.59
N GLN A 131 24.58 -5.63 -6.97
CA GLN A 131 24.67 -7.05 -7.28
C GLN A 131 24.32 -7.92 -6.06
N GLU A 132 24.89 -7.62 -4.89
CA GLU A 132 24.57 -8.33 -3.65
C GLU A 132 23.08 -8.25 -3.28
N ALA A 133 22.44 -7.11 -3.56
CA ALA A 133 21.01 -6.92 -3.36
C ALA A 133 20.17 -7.74 -4.35
N LEU A 134 20.57 -7.79 -5.64
CA LEU A 134 19.90 -8.56 -6.68
C LEU A 134 19.96 -10.08 -6.43
N ASP A 135 21.02 -10.57 -5.80
CA ASP A 135 21.15 -11.98 -5.40
C ASP A 135 20.12 -12.38 -4.31
N GLN A 136 19.61 -11.41 -3.56
CA GLN A 136 18.74 -11.62 -2.40
C GLN A 136 17.32 -11.10 -2.59
N ALA A 137 17.05 -10.26 -3.57
CA ALA A 137 15.76 -9.61 -3.75
C ALA A 137 15.16 -9.90 -5.14
N ASP A 138 13.84 -9.85 -5.24
CA ASP A 138 13.17 -9.78 -6.53
C ASP A 138 13.28 -8.35 -7.06
N TRP A 139 13.11 -7.36 -6.18
CA TRP A 139 13.15 -5.94 -6.50
C TRP A 139 14.15 -5.17 -5.65
N VAL A 140 14.77 -4.16 -6.25
CA VAL A 140 15.66 -3.23 -5.54
C VAL A 140 15.11 -1.82 -5.68
N PHE A 141 14.86 -1.14 -4.56
CA PHE A 141 14.51 0.27 -4.55
C PHE A 141 15.76 1.08 -4.29
N VAL A 142 16.16 1.88 -5.26
CA VAL A 142 17.27 2.83 -5.12
C VAL A 142 16.67 4.21 -4.91
N SER A 143 17.08 4.91 -3.86
CA SER A 143 16.78 6.32 -3.68
C SER A 143 18.07 7.12 -3.65
N GLY A 144 18.32 7.89 -4.72
CA GLY A 144 19.48 8.78 -4.78
C GLY A 144 19.22 10.12 -4.09
N GLY A 145 20.29 10.77 -3.64
CA GLY A 145 20.30 12.13 -3.15
C GLY A 145 19.61 13.12 -4.11
N SER A 146 19.13 14.24 -3.59
CA SER A 146 18.37 15.21 -4.40
C SER A 146 19.23 15.98 -5.42
N SER A 147 20.55 15.85 -5.32
CA SER A 147 21.57 16.49 -6.15
C SER A 147 21.55 16.00 -7.60
N ILE A 148 22.16 16.79 -8.50
CA ILE A 148 22.34 16.42 -9.91
C ILE A 148 23.31 15.23 -10.01
N GLY A 149 24.42 15.25 -9.26
CA GLY A 149 25.43 14.18 -9.31
C GLY A 149 24.93 12.79 -8.91
N ALA A 150 24.16 12.68 -7.81
CA ALA A 150 23.59 11.40 -7.36
C ALA A 150 22.54 10.83 -8.35
N LYS A 151 21.80 11.71 -9.03
CA LYS A 151 20.86 11.29 -10.10
C LYS A 151 21.60 10.73 -11.29
N ASP A 152 22.65 11.42 -11.73
CA ASP A 152 23.48 10.99 -12.86
C ASP A 152 24.15 9.64 -12.56
N LEU A 153 24.61 9.44 -11.32
CA LEU A 153 25.16 8.17 -10.87
C LEU A 153 24.13 7.03 -10.91
N THR A 154 22.92 7.28 -10.37
CA THR A 154 21.84 6.29 -10.37
C THR A 154 21.45 5.90 -11.79
N GLU A 155 21.27 6.88 -12.68
CA GLU A 155 20.98 6.62 -14.10
C GLU A 155 22.09 5.79 -14.76
N LYS A 156 23.35 6.16 -14.54
CA LYS A 156 24.51 5.44 -15.07
C LYS A 156 24.55 3.99 -14.61
N VAL A 157 24.36 3.73 -13.32
CA VAL A 157 24.35 2.37 -12.76
C VAL A 157 23.17 1.55 -13.32
N LEU A 158 21.96 2.12 -13.32
CA LEU A 158 20.77 1.43 -13.82
C LEU A 158 20.82 1.18 -15.34
N SER A 159 21.52 2.01 -16.10
CA SER A 159 21.72 1.83 -17.55
C SER A 159 22.52 0.58 -17.93
N ARG A 160 23.14 -0.10 -16.95
CA ARG A 160 23.76 -1.42 -17.16
C ARG A 160 22.75 -2.56 -17.28
N GLY A 161 21.52 -2.34 -16.82
CA GLY A 161 20.39 -3.22 -17.06
C GLY A 161 19.60 -2.79 -18.30
N GLU A 162 18.51 -3.50 -18.60
CA GLU A 162 17.56 -3.10 -19.63
C GLU A 162 16.64 -2.01 -19.08
N ILE A 163 16.73 -0.80 -19.61
CA ILE A 163 15.84 0.31 -19.22
C ILE A 163 14.42 0.03 -19.73
N LEU A 164 13.50 -0.24 -18.80
CA LEU A 164 12.07 -0.43 -19.07
C LEU A 164 11.33 0.91 -19.12
N LEU A 165 11.76 1.85 -18.28
CA LEU A 165 11.15 3.16 -18.16
C LEU A 165 12.21 4.17 -17.72
N HIS A 166 12.24 5.33 -18.38
CA HIS A 166 13.06 6.45 -17.95
C HIS A 166 12.26 7.74 -18.00
N GLY A 167 11.88 8.19 -16.81
CA GLY A 167 11.05 9.36 -16.63
C GLY A 167 9.57 9.05 -16.65
N LEU A 168 8.83 9.63 -15.71
CA LEU A 168 7.38 9.56 -15.65
C LEU A 168 6.75 10.91 -15.99
N ALA A 169 5.66 10.88 -16.76
CA ALA A 169 4.75 12.02 -16.89
C ALA A 169 3.87 12.15 -15.62
N LEU A 170 4.52 12.17 -14.46
CA LEU A 170 3.91 12.16 -13.12
C LEU A 170 4.48 13.27 -12.24
N LYS A 171 3.60 13.93 -11.47
CA LYS A 171 3.95 14.98 -10.51
C LYS A 171 3.39 14.63 -9.12
N PRO A 172 4.24 14.46 -8.09
CA PRO A 172 5.69 14.27 -8.15
C PRO A 172 6.05 12.88 -8.68
N GLY A 173 7.29 12.68 -9.14
CA GLY A 173 7.75 11.36 -9.63
C GLY A 173 8.52 11.37 -10.94
N LYS A 174 8.64 12.53 -11.60
CA LYS A 174 9.30 12.67 -12.91
C LYS A 174 10.62 11.88 -13.07
N PRO A 175 11.63 11.97 -12.19
CA PRO A 175 12.95 11.37 -12.46
C PRO A 175 13.02 9.85 -12.20
N THR A 176 11.88 9.15 -12.15
CA THR A 176 11.86 7.71 -11.88
C THR A 176 12.47 6.93 -13.05
N ILE A 177 13.31 5.94 -12.73
CA ILE A 177 13.88 4.99 -13.70
C ILE A 177 13.49 3.58 -13.25
N ILE A 178 13.10 2.74 -14.19
CA ILE A 178 12.86 1.32 -13.95
C ILE A 178 13.74 0.54 -14.92
N ALA A 179 14.55 -0.36 -14.39
CA ALA A 179 15.45 -1.18 -15.15
C ALA A 179 15.29 -2.66 -14.78
N ALA A 180 15.40 -3.56 -15.75
CA ALA A 180 15.47 -4.99 -15.53
C ALA A 180 16.93 -5.45 -15.49
N PHE A 181 17.24 -6.31 -14.52
CA PHE A 181 18.50 -7.02 -14.39
C PHE A 181 18.19 -8.52 -14.39
N GLY A 182 18.07 -9.10 -15.59
CA GLY A 182 17.57 -10.47 -15.74
C GLY A 182 16.10 -10.58 -15.32
N ASP A 183 15.80 -11.45 -14.36
CA ASP A 183 14.45 -11.62 -13.80
C ASP A 183 14.12 -10.64 -12.66
N LYS A 184 15.05 -9.73 -12.34
CA LYS A 184 14.93 -8.76 -11.24
C LYS A 184 14.60 -7.36 -11.74
N THR A 185 13.96 -6.56 -10.90
CA THR A 185 13.60 -5.17 -11.23
C THR A 185 14.25 -4.18 -10.27
N VAL A 186 14.90 -3.16 -10.82
CA VAL A 186 15.47 -2.05 -10.05
C VAL A 186 14.65 -0.79 -10.32
N TYR A 187 14.18 -0.16 -9.24
CA TYR A 187 13.43 1.09 -9.26
C TYR A 187 14.32 2.21 -8.74
N GLY A 188 14.80 3.06 -9.65
CA GLY A 188 15.44 4.34 -9.32
C GLY A 188 14.36 5.35 -8.96
N LEU A 189 14.14 5.56 -7.67
CA LEU A 189 13.12 6.44 -7.11
C LEU A 189 13.66 7.86 -6.88
N PRO A 190 12.78 8.89 -6.90
CA PRO A 190 13.20 10.26 -6.59
C PRO A 190 13.79 10.38 -5.17
N GLY A 191 14.79 11.26 -4.98
CA GLY A 191 15.33 11.58 -3.67
C GLY A 191 14.38 12.34 -2.74
N ASN A 192 13.30 12.94 -3.28
CA ASN A 192 12.26 13.54 -2.46
C ASN A 192 11.40 12.43 -1.83
N PRO A 193 11.27 12.38 -0.49
CA PRO A 193 10.59 11.27 0.19
C PRO A 193 9.13 11.09 -0.20
N PHE A 194 8.39 12.19 -0.32
CA PHE A 194 6.99 12.13 -0.72
C PHE A 194 6.85 11.68 -2.18
N ALA A 195 7.75 12.13 -3.05
CA ALA A 195 7.78 11.67 -4.44
C ALA A 195 8.08 10.16 -4.55
N ALA A 196 9.02 9.64 -3.75
CA ALA A 196 9.31 8.21 -3.68
C ALA A 196 8.09 7.41 -3.19
N LEU A 197 7.39 7.90 -2.16
CA LEU A 197 6.15 7.29 -1.66
C LEU A 197 5.05 7.29 -2.72
N CYS A 198 4.84 8.40 -3.43
CA CYS A 198 3.86 8.50 -4.52
C CYS A 198 4.13 7.48 -5.64
N VAL A 199 5.38 7.39 -6.08
CA VAL A 199 5.79 6.43 -7.12
C VAL A 199 5.62 5.00 -6.61
N PHE A 200 6.02 4.71 -5.36
CA PHE A 200 5.80 3.40 -4.75
C PHE A 200 4.31 3.02 -4.74
N ARG A 201 3.42 3.93 -4.33
CA ARG A 201 1.98 3.63 -4.29
C ARG A 201 1.39 3.38 -5.67
N VAL A 202 1.59 4.30 -6.61
CA VAL A 202 0.89 4.28 -7.91
C VAL A 202 1.54 3.33 -8.91
N MET A 203 2.87 3.24 -8.94
CA MET A 203 3.59 2.47 -9.97
C MET A 203 4.05 1.09 -9.51
N ILE A 204 4.05 0.83 -8.19
CA ILE A 204 4.53 -0.44 -7.64
C ILE A 204 3.39 -1.17 -6.94
N ASP A 205 2.85 -0.62 -5.85
CA ASP A 205 1.86 -1.29 -5.01
C ASP A 205 0.52 -1.50 -5.72
N GLU A 206 -0.05 -0.47 -6.34
CA GLU A 206 -1.30 -0.58 -7.10
C GLU A 206 -1.18 -1.52 -8.30
N VAL A 207 -0.04 -1.52 -9.01
CA VAL A 207 0.21 -2.41 -10.14
C VAL A 207 0.22 -3.87 -9.69
N VAL A 208 0.87 -4.18 -8.56
CA VAL A 208 0.88 -5.53 -7.99
C VAL A 208 -0.52 -5.96 -7.56
N LYS A 209 -1.23 -5.09 -6.84
CA LYS A 209 -2.60 -5.36 -6.39
C LYS A 209 -3.50 -5.65 -7.58
N SER A 210 -3.47 -4.80 -8.60
CA SER A 210 -4.22 -4.98 -9.84
C SER A 210 -3.88 -6.30 -10.54
N ALA A 211 -2.59 -6.63 -10.70
CA ALA A 211 -2.13 -7.88 -11.31
C ALA A 211 -2.55 -9.13 -10.51
N ARG A 212 -2.74 -8.99 -9.20
CA ARG A 212 -3.24 -10.05 -8.32
C ARG A 212 -4.77 -10.14 -8.28
N GLY A 213 -5.49 -9.24 -8.96
CA GLY A 213 -6.95 -9.14 -8.91
C GLY A 213 -7.47 -8.53 -7.60
N GLN A 214 -6.60 -7.84 -6.84
CA GLN A 214 -6.98 -7.17 -5.59
C GLN A 214 -7.64 -5.83 -5.90
N ALA A 215 -8.81 -5.61 -5.30
CA ALA A 215 -9.47 -4.31 -5.35
C ALA A 215 -8.62 -3.27 -4.62
N VAL A 216 -8.35 -2.14 -5.28
CA VAL A 216 -7.77 -0.97 -4.64
C VAL A 216 -8.92 -0.19 -4.00
N PRO A 217 -8.98 -0.05 -2.67
CA PRO A 217 -10.06 0.68 -2.02
C PRO A 217 -10.03 2.15 -2.46
N THR A 218 -11.20 2.71 -2.76
CA THR A 218 -11.36 4.12 -3.12
C THR A 218 -12.50 4.74 -2.33
N LEU A 219 -12.42 6.04 -2.09
CA LEU A 219 -13.46 6.82 -1.43
C LEU A 219 -13.91 7.96 -2.35
N ARG A 220 -15.23 8.17 -2.44
CA ARG A 220 -15.78 9.34 -3.14
C ARG A 220 -15.85 10.51 -2.16
N ALA A 221 -15.19 11.61 -2.48
CA ALA A 221 -15.17 12.82 -1.66
C ALA A 221 -15.29 14.07 -2.52
N TYR A 222 -15.93 15.12 -1.99
CA TYR A 222 -16.07 16.39 -2.67
C TYR A 222 -14.88 17.31 -2.36
N ALA A 223 -14.35 18.00 -3.36
CA ALA A 223 -13.28 18.97 -3.16
C ALA A 223 -13.73 20.09 -2.23
N LYS A 224 -13.02 20.31 -1.12
CA LYS A 224 -13.36 21.37 -0.14
C LYS A 224 -13.00 22.76 -0.66
N THR A 225 -11.97 22.86 -1.49
CA THR A 225 -11.46 24.11 -2.06
C THR A 225 -11.03 23.89 -3.51
N ASN A 226 -10.92 24.97 -4.29
CA ASN A 226 -10.26 24.92 -5.58
C ASN A 226 -8.77 24.58 -5.40
N PHE A 227 -8.18 23.79 -6.30
CA PHE A 227 -6.74 23.63 -6.37
C PHE A 227 -6.25 23.46 -7.80
N PRO A 228 -5.13 24.12 -8.17
CA PRO A 228 -4.63 24.09 -9.54
C PRO A 228 -3.88 22.79 -9.82
N SER A 229 -3.91 22.39 -11.09
CA SER A 229 -3.04 21.39 -11.69
C SER A 229 -2.40 21.99 -12.95
N THR A 230 -1.32 21.39 -13.42
CA THR A 230 -0.65 21.85 -14.63
C THR A 230 -0.79 20.75 -15.68
N PRO A 231 -1.41 21.03 -16.85
CA PRO A 231 -1.52 20.05 -17.91
C PRO A 231 -0.15 19.52 -18.37
N GLY A 232 -0.15 18.30 -18.90
CA GLY A 232 1.02 17.63 -19.46
C GLY A 232 1.70 16.62 -18.52
N ARG A 233 1.19 16.44 -17.29
CA ARG A 233 1.54 15.32 -16.40
C ARG A 233 0.36 14.93 -15.52
N ALA A 234 0.19 13.63 -15.28
CA ALA A 234 -0.68 13.18 -14.21
C ALA A 234 -0.17 13.73 -12.87
N THR A 235 -1.07 14.19 -12.01
CA THR A 235 -0.69 14.84 -10.75
C THR A 235 -1.29 14.10 -9.57
N ILE A 236 -0.42 13.63 -8.67
CA ILE A 236 -0.80 13.08 -7.38
C ILE A 236 -0.89 14.24 -6.40
N VAL A 237 -2.11 14.51 -5.94
CA VAL A 237 -2.40 15.53 -4.93
C VAL A 237 -2.71 14.82 -3.61
N PRO A 238 -1.86 14.93 -2.58
CA PRO A 238 -2.20 14.45 -1.26
C PRO A 238 -3.38 15.24 -0.70
N VAL A 239 -4.32 14.54 -0.08
CA VAL A 239 -5.51 15.12 0.52
C VAL A 239 -5.71 14.61 1.94
N SER A 240 -6.30 15.47 2.77
CA SER A 240 -6.94 15.07 4.02
C SER A 240 -8.43 14.95 3.74
N VAL A 241 -8.99 13.75 3.97
CA VAL A 241 -10.41 13.47 3.84
C VAL A 241 -11.05 13.44 5.22
N GLU A 242 -12.18 14.12 5.37
CA GLU A 242 -12.98 14.15 6.60
C GLU A 242 -14.46 13.96 6.29
N TRP A 243 -15.21 13.37 7.23
CA TRP A 243 -16.66 13.28 7.16
C TRP A 243 -17.30 14.58 7.67
N ALA A 244 -18.10 15.24 6.82
CA ALA A 244 -18.74 16.52 7.15
C ALA A 244 -20.20 16.37 7.63
N GLY A 245 -20.66 15.15 7.91
CA GLY A 245 -22.03 14.86 8.37
C GLY A 245 -22.92 14.24 7.30
N ASP A 246 -22.85 14.73 6.06
CA ASP A 246 -23.62 14.25 4.90
C ASP A 246 -22.76 13.66 3.78
N ARG A 247 -21.50 14.11 3.68
CA ARG A 247 -20.55 13.72 2.64
C ARG A 247 -19.11 13.77 3.15
N TYR A 248 -18.22 13.10 2.42
CA TYR A 248 -16.78 13.26 2.62
C TYR A 248 -16.28 14.51 1.88
N LEU A 249 -15.41 15.27 2.55
CA LEU A 249 -14.72 16.43 1.96
C LEU A 249 -13.23 16.15 1.87
N ALA A 250 -12.64 16.38 0.69
CA ALA A 250 -11.21 16.26 0.45
C ALA A 250 -10.56 17.66 0.43
N THR A 251 -9.60 17.87 1.32
CA THR A 251 -8.80 19.10 1.40
C THR A 251 -7.40 18.83 0.85
N PRO A 252 -6.95 19.50 -0.22
CA PRO A 252 -5.60 19.32 -0.75
C PRO A 252 -4.54 19.80 0.24
N LEU A 253 -3.45 19.04 0.35
CA LEU A 253 -2.28 19.43 1.13
C LEU A 253 -1.20 19.94 0.17
N PHE A 254 -0.93 21.25 0.24
CA PHE A 254 0.14 21.87 -0.55
C PHE A 254 1.50 21.59 0.10
N LEU A 255 2.18 20.55 -0.39
CA LEU A 255 3.50 20.18 0.09
C LEU A 255 4.60 21.00 -0.61
N LYS A 256 5.51 21.57 0.18
CA LYS A 256 6.83 21.97 -0.33
C LYS A 256 7.77 20.75 -0.33
N SER A 257 8.87 20.85 -1.07
CA SER A 257 9.87 19.78 -1.18
C SER A 257 10.31 19.27 0.19
N ALA A 258 10.32 17.95 0.39
CA ALA A 258 10.74 17.23 1.61
C ALA A 258 9.88 17.41 2.89
N HIS A 259 8.66 17.97 2.81
CA HIS A 259 7.79 18.16 3.98
C HIS A 259 7.04 16.87 4.40
N LEU A 260 7.76 15.90 4.96
CA LEU A 260 7.18 14.63 5.43
C LEU A 260 6.13 14.82 6.54
N TYR A 261 6.35 15.75 7.46
CA TYR A 261 5.38 16.02 8.53
C TYR A 261 4.01 16.48 7.99
N THR A 262 4.00 17.30 6.94
CA THR A 262 2.75 17.70 6.30
C THR A 262 2.15 16.55 5.49
N ALA A 263 2.98 15.71 4.86
CA ALA A 263 2.52 14.52 4.15
C ALA A 263 1.83 13.51 5.09
N MET A 264 2.30 13.37 6.34
CA MET A 264 1.67 12.53 7.37
C MET A 264 0.22 12.94 7.69
N ARG A 265 -0.16 14.19 7.40
CA ARG A 265 -1.55 14.65 7.57
C ARG A 265 -2.48 14.22 6.43
N ALA A 266 -1.94 13.65 5.35
CA ALA A 266 -2.76 13.08 4.30
C ALA A 266 -3.15 11.65 4.66
N ASN A 267 -4.44 11.36 4.62
CA ASN A 267 -4.98 10.00 4.68
C ASN A 267 -5.34 9.49 3.28
N GLY A 268 -5.23 10.32 2.24
CA GLY A 268 -5.46 9.92 0.87
C GLY A 268 -4.70 10.75 -0.16
N TYR A 269 -4.84 10.37 -1.42
CA TYR A 269 -4.42 11.15 -2.56
C TYR A 269 -5.44 11.07 -3.69
N VAL A 270 -5.44 12.10 -4.52
CA VAL A 270 -6.20 12.16 -5.77
C VAL A 270 -5.22 12.08 -6.92
N LEU A 271 -5.49 11.19 -7.87
CA LEU A 271 -4.75 11.10 -9.12
C LEU A 271 -5.49 11.92 -10.19
N LEU A 272 -4.99 13.11 -10.46
CA LEU A 272 -5.50 13.94 -11.54
C LEU A 272 -4.90 13.48 -12.88
N PRO A 273 -5.73 13.39 -13.94
CA PRO A 273 -5.26 12.99 -15.25
C PRO A 273 -4.39 14.08 -15.88
N GLU A 274 -3.64 13.71 -16.92
CA GLU A 274 -2.62 14.58 -17.55
C GLU A 274 -3.16 15.91 -18.06
N GLN A 275 -4.39 15.93 -18.56
CA GLN A 275 -5.07 17.10 -19.12
C GLN A 275 -5.71 18.01 -18.05
N ALA A 276 -5.66 17.64 -16.77
CA ALA A 276 -6.33 18.41 -15.72
C ALA A 276 -5.63 19.75 -15.46
N GLU A 277 -6.38 20.85 -15.55
CA GLU A 277 -5.96 22.21 -15.17
C GLU A 277 -6.16 22.51 -13.68
N GLY A 278 -6.89 21.65 -12.98
CA GLY A 278 -7.18 21.77 -11.57
C GLY A 278 -8.48 21.08 -11.22
N VAL A 279 -8.92 21.35 -10.00
CA VAL A 279 -10.19 20.85 -9.45
C VAL A 279 -10.94 22.04 -8.88
N TYR A 280 -12.25 22.10 -9.16
CA TYR A 280 -13.13 23.10 -8.57
C TYR A 280 -13.71 22.59 -7.25
N GLN A 281 -13.95 23.52 -6.33
CA GLN A 281 -14.66 23.26 -5.09
C GLN A 281 -16.04 22.64 -5.40
N GLY A 282 -16.39 21.59 -4.66
CA GLY A 282 -17.62 20.83 -4.87
C GLY A 282 -17.56 19.83 -6.02
N GLU A 283 -16.42 19.67 -6.70
CA GLU A 283 -16.23 18.59 -7.67
C GLU A 283 -16.08 17.25 -6.94
N LEU A 284 -16.65 16.19 -7.52
CA LEU A 284 -16.61 14.85 -6.96
C LEU A 284 -15.34 14.11 -7.38
N LEU A 285 -14.51 13.75 -6.41
CA LEU A 285 -13.22 13.12 -6.61
C LEU A 285 -13.24 11.64 -6.22
N THR A 286 -12.40 10.87 -6.91
CA THR A 286 -12.00 9.53 -6.46
C THR A 286 -10.71 9.68 -5.68
N VAL A 287 -10.76 9.35 -4.39
CA VAL A 287 -9.62 9.38 -3.50
C VAL A 287 -9.12 7.96 -3.27
N TYR A 288 -7.80 7.79 -3.26
CA TYR A 288 -7.08 6.57 -2.95
C TYR A 288 -6.41 6.72 -1.58
N PRO A 289 -6.32 5.67 -0.74
CA PRO A 289 -5.71 5.80 0.57
C PRO A 289 -4.21 5.91 0.44
N LEU A 290 -3.60 6.79 1.24
CA LEU A 290 -2.14 6.93 1.26
C LEU A 290 -1.49 5.82 2.09
N GLU A 291 -2.15 5.41 3.19
CA GLU A 291 -1.72 4.36 4.12
C GLU A 291 -2.94 3.64 4.69
N GLY A 292 -3.05 2.32 4.54
CA GLY A 292 -3.95 1.45 5.33
C GLY A 292 -5.47 1.67 5.27
N GLY A 293 -5.96 2.83 4.81
CA GLY A 293 -7.36 3.27 4.85
C GLY A 293 -7.48 4.80 4.86
N PHE A 294 -8.72 5.31 5.01
CA PHE A 294 -9.00 6.75 5.09
C PHE A 294 -9.28 7.23 6.53
N VAL A 295 -9.45 6.30 7.47
CA VAL A 295 -9.81 6.52 8.89
C VAL A 295 -9.12 5.47 9.73
#